data_AF-A0A4Q6AAE4-F1
#
_entry.id   AF-A0A4Q6AAE4-F1
#
_cell.length_a   1.000
_cell.length_b   1.000
_cell.length_c   1.000
_cell.angle_alpha   90.00
_cell.angle_beta   90.00
_cell.angle_gamma   90.00
#
_symmetry.space_group_name_H-M   'P 1'
#
loop_
_entity.id
_entity.type
_entity.pdbx_description
1 polymer ?
#
loop_
_entity_poly.entity_id
_entity_poly.type
_entity_poly.pdbx_seq_one_letter_code
_entity_poly.pdbx_strand_id
1 'polypeptide(L)'
;MMNSNYKMPFDPERLMAENNPAEMCSVAESIAQHLMLLITTRKRESRYDFEYGNDVWDIEFENAVTTVHWETMFVESMLRQITAYEPRIYDPKVEVHIVYVEQTYETRDHSEIKKKARIAVNAKLTDTGELFSFSTELFLSPMSID
;
A
#
# COMPACT_ATOMS: atom_id res chain seq x y z
N MET A 1 0.10 -10.10 27.04
CA MET A 1 0.59 -8.71 27.03
C MET A 1 -0.32 -7.95 26.07
N MET A 2 -0.80 -6.76 26.40
CA MET A 2 -1.56 -5.96 25.44
C MET A 2 -0.58 -5.48 24.37
N ASN A 3 -0.66 -6.05 23.16
CA ASN A 3 0.18 -5.65 22.03
C ASN A 3 -0.23 -4.25 21.58
N SER A 4 0.49 -3.28 22.13
CA SER A 4 0.31 -1.86 21.92
C SER A 4 1.08 -1.47 20.65
N ASN A 5 0.38 -1.24 19.53
CA ASN A 5 1.00 -0.79 18.28
C ASN A 5 0.86 0.72 18.12
N TYR A 6 1.89 1.39 17.61
CA TYR A 6 1.82 2.82 17.32
C TYR A 6 1.02 3.10 16.05
N LYS A 7 0.27 4.19 16.05
CA LYS A 7 -0.44 4.69 14.88
C LYS A 7 0.47 5.58 14.04
N MET A 8 0.44 5.39 12.72
CA MET A 8 1.07 6.27 11.74
C MET A 8 0.04 7.14 10.99
N PRO A 9 0.41 8.36 10.53
CA PRO A 9 1.68 9.05 10.80
C PRO A 9 1.77 9.51 12.27
N PHE A 10 3.00 9.65 12.76
CA PHE A 10 3.22 10.21 14.09
C PHE A 10 2.86 11.69 14.11
N ASP A 11 2.22 12.13 15.19
CA ASP A 11 2.06 13.55 15.52
C ASP A 11 3.27 13.97 16.38
N PRO A 12 4.23 14.75 15.84
CA PRO A 12 5.43 15.13 16.58
C PRO A 12 5.09 16.01 17.79
N GLU A 13 4.08 16.89 17.69
CA GLU A 13 3.71 17.77 18.79
C GLU A 13 3.17 16.96 19.98
N ARG A 14 2.29 16.00 19.70
CA ARG A 14 1.78 15.08 20.74
C ARG A 14 2.87 14.20 21.33
N LEU A 15 3.80 13.70 20.50
CA LEU A 15 4.87 12.82 20.95
C LEU A 15 5.86 13.53 21.87
N MET A 16 6.07 14.83 21.68
CA MET A 16 6.98 15.66 22.49
C MET A 16 6.32 16.26 23.75
N ALA A 17 4.99 16.19 23.88
CA ALA A 17 4.27 16.73 25.02
C ALA A 17 4.45 15.87 26.29
N GLU A 18 4.68 16.52 27.44
CA GLU A 18 4.77 15.82 28.72
C GLU A 18 3.44 15.10 29.05
N ASN A 19 3.53 13.84 29.49
CA ASN A 19 2.39 12.99 29.87
C ASN A 19 1.37 12.65 28.77
N ASN A 20 1.72 12.76 27.49
CA ASN A 20 0.87 12.28 26.40
C ASN A 20 1.48 11.03 25.74
N PRO A 21 0.94 9.81 25.99
CA PRO A 21 1.44 8.63 25.30
C PRO A 21 1.15 8.76 23.79
N ALA A 22 2.10 8.31 22.96
CA ALA A 22 1.90 8.28 21.52
C ALA A 22 0.58 7.58 21.15
N GLU A 23 -0.06 8.02 20.07
CA GLU A 23 -1.33 7.44 19.66
C GLU A 23 -1.14 5.97 19.27
N MET A 24 -1.99 5.12 19.85
CA MET A 24 -1.95 3.68 19.67
C MET A 24 -3.05 3.25 18.70
N CYS A 25 -2.83 2.14 18.00
CA CYS A 25 -3.81 1.53 17.12
C CYS A 25 -3.96 0.03 17.40
N SER A 26 -5.06 -0.52 16.89
CA SER A 26 -5.30 -1.96 16.92
C SER A 26 -4.29 -2.72 16.08
N VAL A 27 -4.17 -4.03 16.31
CA VAL A 27 -3.32 -4.91 15.48
C VAL A 27 -3.74 -4.86 14.00
N ALA A 28 -5.05 -4.86 13.72
CA ALA A 28 -5.56 -4.79 12.36
C ALA A 28 -5.18 -3.45 11.67
N GLU A 29 -5.30 -2.32 12.37
CA GLU A 29 -4.87 -1.03 11.84
C GLU A 29 -3.35 -0.98 11.63
N SER A 30 -2.57 -1.56 12.55
CA SER A 30 -1.10 -1.63 12.40
C SER A 30 -0.69 -2.47 11.20
N ILE A 31 -1.36 -3.61 10.95
CA ILE A 31 -1.15 -4.43 9.75
C ILE A 31 -1.54 -3.63 8.50
N ALA A 32 -2.71 -2.97 8.49
CA ALA A 32 -3.14 -2.13 7.38
C ALA A 32 -2.14 -1.01 7.04
N GLN A 33 -1.58 -0.35 8.06
CA GLN A 33 -0.54 0.65 7.90
C GLN A 33 0.75 0.07 7.32
N HIS A 34 1.17 -1.12 7.75
CA HIS A 34 2.35 -1.77 7.19
C HIS A 34 2.12 -2.26 5.75
N LEU A 35 0.95 -2.81 5.44
CA LEU A 35 0.58 -3.14 4.06
C LEU A 35 0.62 -1.92 3.14
N MET A 36 0.15 -0.76 3.62
CA MET A 36 0.28 0.49 2.88
C MET A 36 1.75 0.83 2.59
N LEU A 37 2.63 0.69 3.59
CA LEU A 37 4.07 0.92 3.39
C LEU A 37 4.66 -0.03 2.34
N LEU A 38 4.34 -1.33 2.39
CA LEU A 38 4.80 -2.30 1.38
C LEU A 38 4.29 -1.95 -0.02
N ILE A 39 3.06 -1.43 -0.14
CA ILE A 39 2.48 -1.00 -1.42
C ILE A 39 3.22 0.21 -1.97
N THR A 40 3.50 1.22 -1.15
CA THR A 40 4.02 2.53 -1.62
C THR A 40 5.54 2.59 -1.72
N THR A 41 6.26 1.67 -1.08
CA THR A 41 7.72 1.70 -1.05
C THR A 41 8.28 1.01 -2.29
N ARG A 42 9.20 1.66 -3.01
CA ARG A 42 9.94 1.04 -4.10
C ARG A 42 11.03 0.13 -3.53
N LYS A 43 11.27 -1.01 -4.18
CA LYS A 43 12.40 -1.87 -3.80
C LYS A 43 13.71 -1.07 -3.79
N ARG A 44 14.56 -1.30 -2.78
CA ARG A 44 15.82 -0.57 -2.52
C ARG A 44 15.67 0.88 -2.03
N GLU A 45 14.45 1.35 -1.77
CA GLU A 45 14.23 2.66 -1.16
C GLU A 45 14.62 2.67 0.33
N SER A 46 14.44 1.54 1.02
CA SER A 46 14.91 1.37 2.38
C SER A 46 16.45 1.30 2.42
N ARG A 47 17.05 2.18 3.21
CA ARG A 47 18.51 2.25 3.40
C ARG A 47 19.09 0.99 4.04
N TYR A 48 18.31 0.32 4.88
CA TYR A 48 18.78 -0.79 5.72
C TYR A 48 18.40 -2.16 5.17
N ASP A 49 17.39 -2.23 4.32
CA ASP A 49 16.95 -3.47 3.68
C ASP A 49 16.62 -3.22 2.20
N PHE A 50 17.49 -3.67 1.32
CA PHE A 50 17.33 -3.48 -0.12
C PHE A 50 16.22 -4.36 -0.72
N GLU A 51 15.77 -5.39 -0.01
CA GLU A 51 14.71 -6.30 -0.47
C GLU A 51 13.31 -5.81 -0.07
N TYR A 52 13.21 -4.82 0.82
CA TYR A 52 11.96 -4.21 1.25
C TYR A 52 11.37 -3.29 0.16
N GLY A 53 10.12 -3.53 -0.21
CA GLY A 53 9.36 -2.72 -1.17
C GLY A 53 8.84 -3.52 -2.37
N ASN A 54 8.00 -2.89 -3.18
CA ASN A 54 7.33 -3.51 -4.31
C ASN A 54 8.12 -3.31 -5.63
N ASP A 55 8.29 -4.41 -6.37
CA ASP A 55 9.01 -4.46 -7.66
C ASP A 55 8.27 -3.69 -8.76
N VAL A 56 6.95 -3.51 -8.63
CA VAL A 56 6.11 -2.85 -9.65
C VAL A 56 6.55 -1.42 -9.97
N TRP A 57 7.22 -0.75 -9.02
CA TRP A 57 7.69 0.62 -9.14
C TRP A 57 8.90 0.75 -10.08
N ASP A 58 9.57 -0.36 -10.41
CA ASP A 58 10.68 -0.32 -11.38
C ASP A 58 10.20 -0.08 -12.81
N ILE A 59 8.94 -0.40 -13.10
CA ILE A 59 8.34 -0.33 -14.44
C ILE A 59 7.27 0.76 -14.55
N GLU A 60 7.12 1.62 -13.54
CA GLU A 60 5.99 2.56 -13.45
C GLU A 60 5.91 3.58 -14.60
N PHE A 61 7.05 3.91 -15.21
CA PHE A 61 7.17 4.86 -16.32
C PHE A 61 7.37 4.18 -17.69
N GLU A 62 7.27 2.86 -17.75
CA GLU A 62 7.46 2.12 -19.01
C GLU A 62 6.16 2.10 -19.84
N ASN A 63 6.16 2.82 -20.97
CA ASN A 63 4.99 2.92 -21.85
C ASN A 63 4.56 1.59 -22.49
N ALA A 64 5.48 0.62 -22.62
CA ALA A 64 5.21 -0.67 -23.26
C ALA A 64 4.54 -1.69 -22.31
N VAL A 65 4.42 -1.38 -21.02
CA VAL A 65 3.84 -2.27 -20.01
C VAL A 65 2.32 -2.29 -20.15
N THR A 66 1.79 -3.48 -20.39
CA THR A 66 0.33 -3.69 -20.37
C THR A 66 -0.20 -3.66 -18.95
N THR A 67 -1.47 -3.25 -18.80
CA THR A 67 -2.17 -3.31 -17.50
C THR A 67 -2.10 -4.69 -16.85
N VAL A 68 -2.32 -5.76 -17.63
CA VAL A 68 -2.28 -7.14 -17.11
C VAL A 68 -0.89 -7.51 -16.59
N HIS A 69 0.17 -7.07 -17.27
CA HIS A 69 1.54 -7.31 -16.83
C HIS A 69 1.84 -6.58 -15.51
N TRP A 70 1.42 -5.31 -15.42
CA TRP A 70 1.55 -4.51 -14.20
C TRP A 70 0.82 -5.17 -13.02
N GLU A 71 -0.44 -5.59 -13.21
CA GLU A 71 -1.25 -6.24 -12.17
C GLU A 71 -0.61 -7.56 -11.72
N THR A 72 -0.11 -8.36 -12.65
CA THR A 72 0.57 -9.63 -12.36
C THR A 72 1.83 -9.40 -11.53
N MET A 73 2.71 -8.48 -11.97
CA MET A 73 3.92 -8.13 -11.24
C MET A 73 3.62 -7.60 -9.84
N PHE A 74 2.60 -6.73 -9.73
CA PHE A 74 2.15 -6.20 -8.44
C PHE A 74 1.74 -7.32 -7.49
N VAL A 75 0.88 -8.25 -7.94
CA VAL A 75 0.38 -9.37 -7.11
C VAL A 75 1.52 -10.27 -6.67
N GLU A 76 2.39 -10.68 -7.61
CA GLU A 76 3.53 -11.54 -7.30
C GLU A 76 4.50 -10.89 -6.33
N SER A 77 4.82 -9.60 -6.53
CA SER A 77 5.68 -8.84 -5.63
C SER A 77 5.05 -8.67 -4.26
N MET A 78 3.78 -8.26 -4.18
CA MET A 78 3.09 -8.07 -2.92
C MET A 78 2.98 -9.36 -2.11
N LEU A 79 2.71 -10.50 -2.75
CA LEU A 79 2.70 -11.79 -2.06
C LEU A 79 4.06 -12.10 -1.43
N ARG A 80 5.16 -11.93 -2.17
CA ARG A 80 6.51 -12.10 -1.63
C ARG A 80 6.78 -11.17 -0.45
N GLN A 81 6.44 -9.89 -0.59
CA GLN A 81 6.66 -8.87 0.44
C GLN A 81 5.86 -9.15 1.71
N ILE A 82 4.57 -9.52 1.59
CA ILE A 82 3.74 -9.88 2.73
C ILE A 82 4.33 -11.10 3.45
N THR A 83 4.69 -12.16 2.72
CA THR A 83 5.28 -13.36 3.31
C THR A 83 6.60 -13.10 4.03
N ALA A 84 7.43 -12.19 3.51
CA ALA A 84 8.74 -11.89 4.10
C ALA A 84 8.64 -10.92 5.29
N TYR A 85 7.75 -9.92 5.22
CA TYR A 85 7.80 -8.76 6.10
C TYR A 85 6.60 -8.60 7.05
N GLU A 86 5.48 -9.27 6.80
CA GLU A 86 4.27 -9.17 7.64
C GLU A 86 3.85 -10.52 8.24
N PRO A 87 4.57 -11.03 9.26
CA PRO A 87 4.30 -12.36 9.84
C PRO A 87 3.00 -12.42 10.67
N ARG A 88 2.35 -11.28 10.92
CA ARG A 88 1.10 -11.22 11.71
C ARG A 88 -0.13 -11.67 10.89
N ILE A 89 0.02 -11.87 9.58
CA ILE A 89 -0.99 -12.49 8.72
C ILE A 89 -0.42 -13.67 7.94
N TYR A 90 -1.29 -14.62 7.58
CA TYR A 90 -0.95 -15.76 6.74
C TYR A 90 -2.05 -16.07 5.71
N ASP A 91 -1.75 -16.94 4.75
CA ASP A 91 -2.58 -17.25 3.57
C ASP A 91 -3.07 -15.98 2.81
N PRO A 92 -2.18 -15.03 2.46
CA PRO A 92 -2.59 -13.80 1.80
C PRO A 92 -3.13 -14.08 0.40
N LYS A 93 -4.24 -13.42 0.06
CA LYS A 93 -4.80 -13.29 -1.27
C LYS A 93 -4.76 -11.83 -1.66
N VAL A 94 -3.98 -11.52 -2.69
CA VAL A 94 -3.80 -10.16 -3.21
C VAL A 94 -4.53 -10.04 -4.53
N GLU A 95 -5.36 -9.01 -4.65
CA GLU A 95 -6.08 -8.65 -5.86
C GLU A 95 -5.77 -7.19 -6.19
N VAL A 96 -5.59 -6.90 -7.48
CA VAL A 96 -5.38 -5.54 -7.96
C VAL A 96 -6.07 -5.34 -9.30
N HIS A 97 -6.72 -4.20 -9.45
CA HIS A 97 -7.40 -3.80 -10.68
C HIS A 97 -7.09 -2.35 -11.04
N ILE A 98 -6.58 -2.14 -12.24
CA ILE A 98 -6.42 -0.82 -12.81
C ILE A 98 -7.75 -0.32 -13.38
N VAL A 99 -8.16 0.86 -12.95
CA VAL A 99 -9.32 1.58 -13.47
C VAL A 99 -8.90 2.95 -13.99
N TYR A 100 -9.57 3.41 -15.02
CA TYR A 100 -9.42 4.75 -15.56
C TYR A 100 -10.56 5.63 -15.04
N VAL A 101 -10.21 6.76 -14.45
CA VAL A 101 -11.16 7.70 -13.85
C VAL A 101 -11.07 9.01 -14.62
N GLU A 102 -12.18 9.42 -15.22
CA GLU A 102 -12.30 10.74 -15.81
C GLU A 102 -12.54 11.77 -14.68
N GLN A 103 -11.66 12.78 -14.61
CA GLN A 103 -11.84 13.92 -13.73
C GLN A 103 -12.19 15.14 -14.56
N THR A 104 -13.43 15.60 -14.39
CA THR A 104 -13.90 16.87 -14.94
C THR A 104 -13.72 17.95 -13.90
N TYR A 105 -13.06 19.05 -14.27
CA TYR A 105 -12.89 20.21 -13.40
C TYR A 105 -13.85 21.30 -13.87
N GLU A 106 -14.67 21.86 -12.97
CA GLU A 106 -15.58 22.97 -13.34
C GLU A 106 -14.85 24.22 -13.87
N THR A 107 -13.54 24.33 -13.58
CA THR A 107 -12.68 25.45 -13.97
C THR A 107 -11.82 25.20 -15.21
N ARG A 108 -11.88 24.00 -15.84
CA ARG A 108 -11.12 23.66 -17.05
C ARG A 108 -12.05 23.06 -18.11
N ASP A 109 -11.92 23.52 -19.35
CA ASP A 109 -12.70 23.00 -20.50
C ASP A 109 -12.30 21.57 -20.92
N HIS A 110 -11.30 20.95 -20.28
CA HIS A 110 -10.80 19.62 -20.64
C HIS A 110 -10.88 18.65 -19.46
N SER A 111 -11.31 17.42 -19.74
CA SER A 111 -11.27 16.31 -18.79
C SER A 111 -9.90 15.65 -18.75
N GLU A 112 -9.45 15.26 -17.55
CA GLU A 112 -8.19 14.54 -17.35
C GLU A 112 -8.49 13.08 -17.01
N ILE A 113 -7.90 12.14 -17.74
CA ILE A 113 -8.03 10.71 -17.45
C ILE A 113 -6.90 10.29 -16.52
N LYS A 114 -7.25 9.83 -15.31
CA LYS A 114 -6.30 9.31 -14.34
C LYS A 114 -6.36 7.79 -14.24
N LYS A 115 -5.19 7.16 -14.21
CA LYS A 115 -5.04 5.73 -13.96
C LYS A 115 -5.00 5.50 -12.45
N LYS A 116 -5.80 4.55 -11.95
CA LYS A 116 -5.91 4.24 -10.51
C LYS A 116 -5.83 2.73 -10.31
N ALA A 117 -5.01 2.28 -9.38
CA ALA A 117 -4.96 0.90 -8.90
C ALA A 117 -5.90 0.73 -7.71
N ARG A 118 -6.83 -0.21 -7.78
CA ARG A 118 -7.64 -0.68 -6.65
C ARG A 118 -7.03 -1.95 -6.13
N ILE A 119 -6.61 -1.95 -4.87
CA ILE A 119 -5.85 -3.05 -4.27
C ILE A 119 -6.66 -3.62 -3.11
N ALA A 120 -6.72 -4.95 -3.02
CA ALA A 120 -7.31 -5.66 -1.90
C ALA A 120 -6.37 -6.78 -1.42
N VAL A 121 -6.28 -6.93 -0.10
CA VAL A 121 -5.53 -8.00 0.56
C VAL A 121 -6.46 -8.67 1.56
N ASN A 122 -6.72 -9.96 1.38
CA ASN A 122 -7.46 -10.78 2.32
C ASN A 122 -6.53 -11.85 2.89
N ALA A 123 -6.53 -12.03 4.19
CA ALA A 123 -5.66 -12.97 4.89
C ALA A 123 -6.31 -13.45 6.19
N LYS A 124 -5.57 -14.21 6.99
CA LYS A 124 -5.96 -14.55 8.36
C LYS A 124 -4.94 -14.01 9.35
N LEU A 125 -5.39 -13.53 10.50
CA LEU A 125 -4.52 -13.14 11.60
C LEU A 125 -3.82 -14.37 12.17
N THR A 126 -2.50 -14.32 12.32
CA THR A 126 -1.69 -15.44 12.84
C THR A 126 -2.09 -15.81 14.27
N ASP A 127 -2.40 -14.83 15.11
CA ASP A 127 -2.68 -15.05 16.53
C ASP A 127 -4.08 -15.62 16.80
N THR A 128 -5.09 -15.21 16.04
CA THR A 128 -6.50 -15.55 16.29
C THR A 128 -7.11 -16.48 15.24
N GLY A 129 -6.51 -16.55 14.05
CA GLY A 129 -7.08 -17.24 12.89
C GLY A 129 -8.27 -16.52 12.25
N GLU A 130 -8.65 -15.34 12.77
CA GLU A 130 -9.76 -14.54 12.24
C GLU A 130 -9.41 -13.95 10.86
N LEU A 131 -10.45 -13.68 10.07
CA LEU A 131 -10.28 -13.05 8.76
C LEU A 131 -9.80 -11.60 8.92
N PHE A 132 -8.80 -11.24 8.14
CA PHE A 132 -8.30 -9.89 7.98
C PHE A 132 -8.54 -9.44 6.54
N SER A 133 -9.08 -8.23 6.37
CA SER A 133 -9.30 -7.62 5.07
C SER A 133 -8.78 -6.19 5.06
N PHE A 134 -8.06 -5.87 3.99
CA PHE A 134 -7.52 -4.55 3.72
C PHE A 134 -7.84 -4.18 2.27
N SER A 135 -8.21 -2.92 2.03
CA SER A 135 -8.35 -2.39 0.68
C SER A 135 -7.90 -0.95 0.61
N THR A 136 -7.37 -0.56 -0.54
CA THR A 136 -6.94 0.82 -0.80
C THR A 136 -7.00 1.15 -2.29
N GLU A 137 -6.87 2.43 -2.59
CA GLU A 137 -6.77 2.94 -3.96
C GLU A 137 -5.54 3.82 -4.09
N LEU A 138 -4.79 3.64 -5.17
CA LEU A 138 -3.59 4.43 -5.47
C LEU A 138 -3.69 5.03 -6.86
N PHE A 139 -3.50 6.35 -6.98
CA PHE A 139 -3.35 6.98 -8.29
C PHE A 139 -1.96 6.67 -8.84
N LEU A 140 -1.91 6.22 -10.08
CA LEU A 140 -0.67 5.98 -10.79
C LEU A 140 -0.28 7.25 -11.55
N SER A 141 1.03 7.44 -11.71
CA SER A 141 1.64 8.60 -12.37
C SER A 141 0.95 8.92 -13.70
N PRO A 142 0.74 10.21 -14.01
CA PRO A 142 0.06 10.61 -15.24
C PRO A 142 0.87 10.14 -16.46
N MET A 143 0.20 9.57 -17.45
CA MET A 143 0.82 9.44 -18.77
C MET A 143 0.93 10.86 -19.34
N SER A 144 2.14 11.34 -19.63
CA SER A 144 2.27 12.58 -20.38
C SER A 144 1.66 12.34 -21.76
N ILE A 145 0.65 13.13 -22.10
CA ILE A 145 0.17 13.22 -23.47
C ILE A 145 1.23 14.04 -24.20
N ASP A 146 1.97 13.39 -25.10
CA ASP A 146 2.75 14.08 -26.14
C ASP A 146 1.81 14.40 -27.33
#